data_AF-A0AA42Z2K8-F1
#
_entry.id   AF-A0AA42Z2K8-F1
#
_cell.length_a   1.000
_cell.length_b   1.000
_cell.length_c   1.000
_cell.angle_alpha   90.00
_cell.angle_beta   90.00
_cell.angle_gamma   90.00
#
_symmetry.space_group_name_H-M   'P 1'
#
loop_
_entity.id
_entity.type
_entity.pdbx_description
1 polymer ?
#
loop_
_entity_poly.entity_id
_entity_poly.type
_entity_poly.pdbx_seq_one_letter_code
_entity_poly.pdbx_strand_id
1 'polypeptide(L)'
;MKVLIVLLFMLLTAVVVVFAIYNTATVPITVWYTSFPAVELWVVVVVSIIVGVVFALTIGLVEGTATRIENRRLRRTLRKLETENNYLRTQPSSARHRTESPLPAPLAPMTAPAIVEPASAPVYGSGDEDEDDDVYSGGSAV
;
A
#
# COMPACT_ATOMS: atom_id res chain seq x y z
N MET A 1 7.04 1.09 -16.88
CA MET A 1 8.14 0.48 -16.11
C MET A 1 8.67 -0.80 -16.75
N LYS A 2 7.84 -1.84 -16.99
CA LYS A 2 8.29 -3.13 -17.58
C LYS A 2 9.02 -2.98 -18.92
N VAL A 3 8.51 -2.13 -19.82
CA VAL A 3 9.14 -1.87 -21.13
C VAL A 3 10.52 -1.21 -21.01
N LEU A 4 10.67 -0.25 -20.09
CA LEU A 4 11.96 0.42 -19.83
C LEU A 4 13.00 -0.57 -19.30
N ILE A 5 12.58 -1.46 -18.39
CA ILE A 5 13.45 -2.53 -17.86
C ILE A 5 13.88 -3.47 -18.98
N VAL A 6 12.96 -3.89 -19.85
CA VAL A 6 13.28 -4.76 -21.00
C VAL A 6 14.26 -4.06 -21.96
N LEU A 7 14.04 -2.77 -22.24
CA LEU A 7 14.91 -1.99 -23.12
C LEU A 7 16.31 -1.81 -22.53
N LEU A 8 16.41 -1.53 -21.22
CA LEU A 8 17.69 -1.45 -20.51
C LEU A 8 18.41 -2.80 -20.52
N PHE A 9 17.68 -3.90 -20.30
CA PHE A 9 18.25 -5.25 -20.34
C PHE A 9 18.76 -5.60 -21.74
N MET A 10 18.02 -5.22 -22.79
CA MET A 10 18.46 -5.41 -24.17
C MET A 10 19.72 -4.60 -24.47
N LEU A 11 19.77 -3.33 -24.05
CA LEU A 11 20.95 -2.48 -24.21
C LEU A 11 22.16 -3.06 -23.49
N LEU A 12 22.00 -3.48 -22.23
CA LEU A 12 23.04 -4.12 -21.45
C LEU A 12 23.56 -5.39 -22.15
N THR A 13 22.65 -6.24 -22.64
CA THR A 13 23.01 -7.45 -23.38
C THR A 13 23.81 -7.12 -24.64
N ALA A 14 23.40 -6.11 -25.40
CA ALA A 14 24.12 -5.66 -26.59
C ALA A 14 25.55 -5.20 -26.25
N VAL A 15 25.72 -4.41 -25.18
CA VAL A 15 27.04 -3.96 -24.71
C VAL A 15 27.93 -5.14 -24.32
N VAL A 16 27.38 -6.13 -23.61
CA VAL A 16 28.13 -7.34 -23.22
C VAL A 16 28.55 -8.16 -24.43
N VAL A 17 27.68 -8.30 -25.44
CA VAL A 17 28.02 -9.02 -26.69
C VAL A 17 29.12 -8.30 -27.47
N VAL A 18 28.99 -6.98 -27.64
CA VAL A 18 30.04 -6.18 -28.30
C VAL A 18 31.35 -6.30 -27.53
N PHE A 19 31.31 -6.16 -26.20
CA PHE A 19 32.48 -6.35 -25.35
C PHE A 19 33.12 -7.72 -25.57
N ALA A 20 32.34 -8.80 -25.61
CA ALA A 20 32.84 -10.15 -25.80
C ALA A 20 33.53 -10.35 -27.15
N ILE A 21 32.98 -9.77 -28.23
CA ILE A 21 33.56 -9.88 -29.58
C ILE A 21 34.92 -9.14 -29.65
N TYR A 22 35.02 -7.96 -29.06
CA TYR A 22 36.23 -7.14 -29.15
C TYR A 22 37.27 -7.43 -28.08
N ASN A 23 36.91 -8.11 -26.99
CA ASN A 23 37.78 -8.39 -25.86
C ASN A 23 38.01 -9.90 -25.69
N THR A 24 38.73 -10.48 -26.63
CA THR A 24 39.19 -11.88 -26.62
C THR A 24 40.51 -12.09 -25.88
N ALA A 25 41.02 -11.04 -25.21
CA ALA A 25 42.23 -11.12 -24.40
C ALA A 25 42.08 -12.17 -23.30
N THR A 26 43.15 -12.92 -23.04
CA THR A 26 43.18 -13.91 -21.97
C THR A 26 43.81 -13.33 -20.71
N VAL A 27 43.26 -13.70 -19.57
CA VAL A 27 43.70 -13.24 -18.25
C VAL A 27 43.91 -14.47 -17.35
N PRO A 28 45.00 -14.52 -16.56
CA PRO A 28 45.19 -15.56 -15.57
C PRO A 28 44.24 -15.34 -14.38
N ILE A 29 43.52 -16.39 -13.98
CA ILE A 29 42.56 -16.32 -12.87
C ILE A 29 42.89 -17.43 -11.88
N THR A 30 42.90 -17.09 -10.59
CA THR A 30 43.01 -18.09 -9.52
C THR A 30 41.71 -18.13 -8.75
N VAL A 31 41.13 -19.32 -8.63
CA VAL A 31 39.82 -19.57 -8.02
C VAL A 31 40.03 -20.57 -6.87
N TRP A 32 39.93 -20.07 -5.64
CA TRP A 32 40.33 -20.76 -4.40
C TRP A 32 41.77 -21.30 -4.45
N TYR A 33 41.98 -22.53 -4.95
CA TYR A 33 43.27 -23.20 -5.03
C TYR A 33 43.68 -23.59 -6.45
N THR A 34 42.82 -23.33 -7.45
CA THR A 34 43.06 -23.70 -8.84
C THR A 34 43.37 -22.46 -9.67
N SER A 35 44.50 -22.47 -10.36
CA SER A 35 44.90 -21.40 -11.29
C SER A 35 44.63 -21.81 -12.73
N PHE A 36 43.91 -20.96 -13.44
CA PHE A 36 43.66 -21.06 -14.87
C PHE A 36 44.49 -19.99 -15.59
N PRO A 37 45.57 -20.38 -16.30
CA PRO A 37 46.54 -19.43 -16.84
C PRO A 37 46.01 -18.62 -18.03
N ALA A 38 45.02 -19.15 -18.76
CA ALA A 38 44.49 -18.52 -19.96
C ALA A 38 42.96 -18.66 -20.02
N VAL A 39 42.25 -17.74 -19.34
CA VAL A 39 40.79 -17.64 -19.43
C VAL A 39 40.45 -16.39 -20.22
N GLU A 40 39.56 -16.50 -21.19
CA GLU A 40 39.11 -15.37 -21.99
C GLU A 40 38.33 -14.37 -21.12
N LEU A 41 38.68 -13.08 -21.21
CA LEU A 41 38.13 -12.02 -20.36
C LEU A 41 36.60 -11.97 -20.40
N TRP A 42 36.00 -12.18 -21.58
CA TRP A 42 34.56 -12.17 -21.73
C TRP A 42 33.86 -13.27 -20.93
N VAL A 43 34.49 -14.44 -20.74
CA VAL A 43 33.94 -15.53 -19.92
C VAL A 43 33.81 -15.07 -18.47
N VAL A 44 34.83 -14.40 -17.96
CA VAL A 44 34.84 -13.87 -16.58
C VAL A 44 33.72 -12.88 -16.36
N VAL A 45 33.55 -11.96 -17.31
CA VAL A 45 32.51 -10.93 -17.27
C VAL A 45 31.11 -11.54 -17.37
N VAL A 46 30.90 -12.51 -18.26
CA VAL A 46 29.61 -13.19 -18.38
C VAL A 46 29.27 -13.95 -17.10
N VAL A 47 30.23 -14.68 -16.52
CA VAL A 47 30.02 -15.42 -15.27
C VAL A 47 29.70 -14.47 -14.12
N SER A 48 30.40 -13.33 -13.99
CA SER A 48 30.11 -12.36 -12.92
C SER A 48 28.72 -11.75 -13.04
N ILE A 49 28.27 -11.46 -14.26
CA ILE A 49 26.90 -10.99 -14.53
C ILE A 49 25.88 -12.06 -14.13
N ILE A 50 26.10 -13.32 -14.53
CA ILE A 50 25.20 -14.43 -14.18
C ILE A 50 25.09 -14.57 -12.66
N VAL A 51 26.21 -14.50 -11.93
CA VAL A 51 26.21 -14.54 -10.46
C VAL A 51 25.41 -13.37 -9.88
N GLY A 52 25.57 -12.17 -10.42
CA GLY A 52 24.78 -11.00 -10.02
C GLY A 52 23.28 -11.18 -10.27
N VAL A 53 22.88 -11.74 -11.42
CA VAL A 53 21.48 -12.03 -11.75
C VAL A 53 20.90 -13.06 -10.80
N VAL A 54 21.63 -14.14 -10.53
CA VAL A 54 21.22 -15.17 -9.56
C VAL A 54 21.03 -14.56 -8.18
N PHE A 55 21.96 -13.71 -7.74
CA PHE A 55 21.87 -13.01 -6.47
C PHE A 55 20.64 -12.07 -6.40
N ALA A 56 20.42 -11.25 -7.42
CA ALA A 56 19.25 -10.39 -7.53
C ALA A 56 17.94 -11.20 -7.54
N LEU A 57 17.91 -12.35 -8.22
CA LEU A 57 16.76 -13.25 -8.19
C LEU A 57 16.53 -13.78 -6.77
N THR A 58 17.57 -14.22 -6.06
CA THR A 58 17.41 -14.71 -4.68
C THR A 58 16.82 -13.65 -3.76
N ILE A 59 17.26 -12.39 -3.87
CA ILE A 59 16.69 -11.27 -3.10
C ILE A 59 15.23 -11.04 -3.49
N GLY A 60 14.93 -10.97 -4.79
CA GLY A 60 13.58 -10.77 -5.29
C GLY A 60 12.61 -11.90 -4.92
N LEU A 61 13.08 -13.14 -4.80
CA LEU A 61 12.28 -14.25 -4.30
C LEU A 61 11.91 -14.06 -2.82
N VAL A 62 12.87 -13.64 -1.98
CA VAL A 62 12.64 -13.38 -0.55
C VAL A 62 11.61 -12.26 -0.39
N GLU A 63 11.80 -11.12 -1.06
CA GLU A 63 10.87 -9.98 -0.97
C GLU A 63 9.50 -10.29 -1.61
N GLY A 64 9.47 -11.00 -2.75
CA GLY A 64 8.24 -11.34 -3.45
C GLY A 64 7.30 -12.24 -2.63
N THR A 65 7.83 -13.08 -1.73
CA THR A 65 7.00 -13.85 -0.80
C THR A 65 6.35 -12.97 0.26
N ALA A 66 7.08 -11.99 0.81
CA ALA A 66 6.56 -11.03 1.78
C ALA A 66 5.43 -10.18 1.16
N THR A 67 5.63 -9.65 -0.05
CA THR A 67 4.62 -8.86 -0.77
C THR A 67 3.34 -9.67 -1.03
N ARG A 68 3.46 -10.98 -1.30
CA ARG A 68 2.29 -11.85 -1.55
C ARG A 68 1.51 -12.18 -0.27
N ILE A 69 2.20 -12.27 0.87
CA ILE A 69 1.57 -12.46 2.19
C ILE A 69 0.85 -11.18 2.62
N GLU A 70 1.47 -10.01 2.46
CA GLU A 70 0.85 -8.72 2.77
C GLU A 70 -0.38 -8.44 1.89
N ASN A 71 -0.31 -8.76 0.59
CA ASN A 71 -1.46 -8.60 -0.30
C ASN A 71 -2.65 -9.49 0.12
N ARG A 72 -2.40 -10.70 0.63
CA ARG A 72 -3.43 -11.55 1.23
C ARG A 72 -3.97 -11.00 2.54
N ARG A 73 -3.12 -10.38 3.36
CA ARG A 73 -3.52 -9.75 4.63
C ARG A 73 -4.40 -8.51 4.37
N LEU A 74 -3.99 -7.62 3.47
CA LEU A 74 -4.76 -6.45 3.04
C LEU A 74 -6.13 -6.83 2.47
N ARG A 75 -6.21 -7.87 1.63
CA ARG A 75 -7.50 -8.36 1.10
C ARG A 75 -8.45 -8.88 2.18
N ARG A 76 -7.93 -9.49 3.25
CA ARG A 76 -8.74 -9.94 4.38
C ARG A 76 -9.25 -8.75 5.20
N THR A 77 -8.40 -7.76 5.42
CA THR A 77 -8.77 -6.53 6.13
C THR A 77 -9.84 -5.76 5.35
N LEU A 78 -9.67 -5.58 4.05
CA LEU A 78 -10.68 -4.94 3.18
C LEU A 78 -12.03 -5.65 3.25
N ARG A 79 -12.07 -6.98 3.10
CA ARG A 79 -13.33 -7.74 3.22
C ARG A 79 -13.97 -7.60 4.58
N LYS A 80 -13.18 -7.52 5.66
CA LYS A 80 -13.70 -7.36 7.03
C LYS A 80 -14.33 -5.98 7.20
N LEU A 81 -13.65 -4.92 6.78
CA LEU A 81 -14.18 -3.56 6.83
C LEU A 81 -15.42 -3.39 5.95
N GLU A 82 -15.44 -4.01 4.77
CA GLU A 82 -16.59 -3.98 3.86
C GLU A 82 -17.80 -4.72 4.45
N THR A 83 -17.57 -5.84 5.15
CA THR A 83 -18.62 -6.58 5.86
C THR A 83 -19.13 -5.79 7.07
N GLU A 84 -18.25 -5.14 7.84
CA GLU A 84 -18.63 -4.30 8.97
C GLU A 84 -19.42 -3.06 8.52
N ASN A 85 -19.01 -2.40 7.43
CA ASN A 85 -19.75 -1.27 6.87
C ASN A 85 -21.12 -1.69 6.34
N ASN A 86 -21.19 -2.83 5.64
CA ASN A 86 -22.45 -3.37 5.16
C ASN A 86 -23.36 -3.81 6.32
N TYR A 87 -22.80 -4.38 7.38
CA TYR A 87 -23.54 -4.73 8.60
C TYR A 87 -24.09 -3.50 9.31
N LEU A 88 -23.30 -2.42 9.42
CA LEU A 88 -23.75 -1.15 9.99
C LEU A 88 -24.80 -0.44 9.13
N ARG A 89 -24.72 -0.56 7.80
CA ARG A 89 -25.72 -0.03 6.86
C ARG A 89 -27.02 -0.82 6.85
N THR A 90 -26.96 -2.12 7.13
CA THR A 90 -28.14 -3.01 7.14
C THR A 90 -28.77 -3.16 8.51
N GLN A 91 -28.13 -2.64 9.57
CA GLN A 91 -28.81 -2.47 10.85
C GLN A 91 -29.93 -1.43 10.69
N PRO A 92 -31.20 -1.82 10.89
CA PRO A 92 -32.28 -0.87 10.92
C PRO A 92 -32.04 0.07 12.11
N SER A 93 -32.12 1.37 11.85
CA SER A 93 -32.11 2.47 12.82
C SER A 93 -33.21 2.29 13.87
N SER A 94 -33.05 1.30 14.75
CA SER A 94 -34.02 0.88 15.76
C SER A 94 -34.06 1.84 16.95
N ALA A 95 -33.40 3.00 16.84
CA ALA A 95 -33.31 4.02 17.87
C ALA A 95 -34.17 5.27 17.58
N ARG A 96 -35.17 5.22 16.66
CA ARG A 96 -36.06 6.38 16.44
C ARG A 96 -37.52 6.21 16.85
N HIS A 97 -38.00 5.02 17.24
CA HIS A 97 -39.41 4.84 17.64
C HIS A 97 -39.54 4.09 18.98
N ARG A 98 -39.35 4.83 20.07
CA ARG A 98 -39.80 4.52 21.44
C ARG A 98 -39.72 5.88 22.18
N THR A 99 -40.76 6.66 22.42
CA THR A 99 -42.18 6.38 22.67
C THR A 99 -42.91 7.73 22.54
N GLU A 100 -43.78 7.91 21.54
CA GLU A 100 -44.90 8.85 21.66
C GLU A 100 -46.04 8.04 22.29
N SER A 101 -46.20 8.14 23.61
CA SER A 101 -47.38 7.60 24.30
C SER A 101 -48.43 8.71 24.46
N PRO A 102 -49.72 8.45 24.18
CA PRO A 102 -50.77 9.47 24.11
C PRO A 102 -51.07 10.17 25.43
N LEU A 103 -51.31 11.48 25.35
CA LEU A 103 -51.82 12.34 26.43
C LEU A 103 -53.13 11.82 27.04
N PRO A 104 -53.28 11.90 28.38
CA PRO A 104 -54.56 12.19 29.01
C PRO A 104 -54.56 13.61 29.61
N ALA A 105 -55.60 14.39 29.32
CA ALA A 105 -55.95 15.65 29.98
C ALA A 105 -57.17 15.43 30.90
N PRO A 106 -57.57 16.36 31.80
CA PRO A 106 -56.80 17.27 32.66
C PRO A 106 -57.26 17.18 34.14
N LEU A 107 -56.35 17.29 35.12
CA LEU A 107 -56.73 17.53 36.53
C LEU A 107 -55.79 18.58 37.17
N ALA A 108 -56.38 19.76 37.41
CA ALA A 108 -56.15 20.85 38.38
C ALA A 108 -54.82 21.01 39.16
N PRO A 109 -54.47 22.26 39.56
CA PRO A 109 -53.10 22.73 39.67
C PRO A 109 -52.43 22.32 41.00
N MET A 110 -51.36 21.54 40.89
CA MET A 110 -50.39 21.38 41.97
C MET A 110 -49.23 22.34 41.75
N THR A 111 -49.20 23.33 42.64
CA THR A 111 -48.14 24.26 43.04
C THR A 111 -46.76 24.02 42.42
N ALA A 112 -46.29 25.01 41.67
CA ALA A 112 -44.96 25.07 41.06
C ALA A 112 -43.83 24.97 42.11
N PRO A 113 -42.86 24.05 41.95
CA PRO A 113 -41.54 24.23 42.51
C PRO A 113 -40.69 25.06 41.55
N ALA A 114 -39.89 25.94 42.14
CA ALA A 114 -39.09 26.97 41.48
C ALA A 114 -38.29 26.47 40.27
N ILE A 115 -38.25 27.32 39.23
CA ILE A 115 -37.30 27.23 38.13
C ILE A 115 -35.90 27.39 38.74
N VAL A 116 -35.17 26.28 38.87
CA VAL A 116 -33.72 26.31 39.05
C VAL A 116 -33.13 26.16 37.67
N GLU A 117 -32.67 27.27 37.11
CA GLU A 117 -31.88 27.35 35.88
C GLU A 117 -30.52 26.66 36.14
N PRO A 118 -30.21 25.51 35.52
CA PRO A 118 -28.88 24.95 35.60
C PRO A 118 -28.05 25.43 34.41
N ALA A 119 -27.05 26.25 34.76
CA ALA A 119 -25.72 26.33 34.19
C ALA A 119 -25.58 26.26 32.67
N SER A 120 -25.31 27.43 32.10
CA SER A 120 -24.63 27.72 30.84
C SER A 120 -23.83 26.54 30.29
N ALA A 121 -24.23 26.04 29.12
CA ALA A 121 -23.43 25.08 28.35
C ALA A 121 -22.07 25.70 27.99
N PRO A 122 -20.95 24.95 28.09
CA PRO A 122 -19.68 25.43 27.58
C PRO A 122 -19.76 25.55 26.05
N VAL A 123 -19.46 26.75 25.55
CA VAL A 123 -19.24 27.01 24.13
C VAL A 123 -18.00 26.21 23.72
N TYR A 124 -18.19 25.11 22.99
CA TYR A 124 -17.09 24.51 22.26
C TYR A 124 -16.76 25.45 21.11
N GLY A 125 -15.58 26.07 21.19
CA GLY A 125 -15.03 26.91 20.15
C GLY A 125 -14.99 26.15 18.83
N SER A 126 -15.38 26.83 17.76
CA SER A 126 -15.05 26.48 16.39
C SER A 126 -13.53 26.36 16.29
N GLY A 127 -13.04 25.12 16.36
CA GLY A 127 -11.69 24.79 15.95
C GLY A 127 -11.62 24.96 14.44
N ASP A 128 -10.66 25.77 14.03
CA ASP A 128 -10.39 26.17 12.67
C ASP A 128 -10.33 24.97 11.72
N GLU A 129 -11.11 25.05 10.65
CA GLU A 129 -11.06 24.14 9.50
C GLU A 129 -9.82 24.49 8.67
N ASP A 130 -8.67 23.96 9.06
CA ASP A 130 -7.52 23.81 8.17
C ASP A 130 -7.46 22.33 7.77
N GLU A 131 -7.97 21.96 6.58
CA GLU A 131 -7.43 20.82 5.84
C GLU A 131 -7.96 20.78 4.39
N ASP A 132 -7.11 21.31 3.52
CA ASP A 132 -6.73 20.81 2.21
C ASP A 132 -7.82 20.58 1.14
N ASP A 133 -7.89 21.59 0.25
CA ASP A 133 -8.42 21.52 -1.11
C ASP A 133 -7.69 20.46 -1.97
N ASP A 134 -8.02 19.18 -1.80
CA ASP A 134 -7.71 18.17 -2.80
C ASP A 134 -8.77 18.20 -3.92
N VAL A 135 -8.50 19.06 -4.90
CA VAL A 135 -9.17 19.15 -6.19
C VAL A 135 -9.18 17.78 -6.88
N TYR A 136 -10.31 17.07 -6.79
CA TYR A 136 -10.59 15.89 -7.59
C TYR A 136 -10.81 16.30 -9.06
N SER A 137 -9.72 16.30 -9.85
CA SER A 137 -9.78 16.39 -11.31
C SER A 137 -10.18 15.03 -11.89
N GLY A 138 -11.48 14.74 -11.82
CA GLY A 138 -12.10 13.63 -12.53
C GLY A 138 -12.03 13.88 -14.03
N GLY A 139 -11.13 13.16 -14.70
CA GLY A 139 -11.00 13.15 -16.16
C GLY A 139 -12.31 12.76 -16.83
N SER A 140 -12.80 13.66 -17.68
CA SER A 140 -13.87 13.41 -18.63
C SER A 140 -13.45 12.31 -19.61
N ALA A 141 -14.15 11.19 -19.60
CA ALA A 141 -14.17 10.23 -20.69
C ALA A 141 -15.62 10.09 -21.15
N VAL A 142 -15.97 10.82 -22.21
CA VAL A 142 -17.01 10.47 -23.19
C VAL A 142 -16.53 10.94 -24.55
#